data_AF-A0A015VCY4-F1
#
_entry.id   AF-A0A015VCY4-F1
#
_cell.length_a   1.000
_cell.length_b   1.000
_cell.length_c   1.000
_cell.angle_alpha   90.00
_cell.angle_beta   90.00
_cell.angle_gamma   90.00
#
_symmetry.space_group_name_H-M   'P 1'
#
loop_
_entity.id
_entity.type
_entity.pdbx_description
1 polymer ?
#
loop_
_entity_poly.entity_id
_entity_poly.type
_entity_poly.pdbx_seq_one_letter_code
_entity_poly.pdbx_strand_id
1 'polypeptide(L)'
;MKKILFAAVAALAITGCSQNEEIEKAAKTAEIGFNSVVSKTTRATSVNLDVLKTNGFTVYAYNTGNDAIGTGALAKNIIDKEPIAWNSTDKWHGSKAYYWPNSGKIQFFAYSSKNVTGLTAQSSDVYPTIVDYEVPADATKQEDLLVAKANDLTKTDAKVNFIFSHALTQVNFSIKSKVNDGLTYEVTDISISEVGNKATYNYGTGWSEPTATTSSYTYPISKTATDNQVAGDASTVKILDTSNLMMLLPQTLSNKAKILVKYKVMDKNGDTVYGDALTTGKEIVIGDGTTKWGMGKKVRYTLALTNNATSIGWEVTSVDEWTKDNEEDKGVETPAE
;
A
#
# COMPACT_ATOMS: atom_id res chain seq x y z
N MET A 1 -56.58 -39.06 8.98
CA MET A 1 -56.35 -40.06 10.05
C MET A 1 -56.28 -41.46 9.44
N LYS A 2 -55.30 -42.27 9.88
CA LYS A 2 -55.09 -43.73 9.62
C LYS A 2 -54.81 -44.13 8.16
N LYS A 3 -53.55 -44.29 7.75
CA LYS A 3 -52.66 -45.47 7.90
C LYS A 3 -53.30 -46.77 7.40
N ILE A 4 -52.66 -47.44 6.44
CA ILE A 4 -52.06 -48.78 6.58
C ILE A 4 -51.33 -49.14 5.27
N LEU A 5 -50.08 -49.54 5.44
CA LEU A 5 -49.15 -50.12 4.46
C LEU A 5 -49.33 -51.64 4.48
N PHE A 6 -49.27 -52.33 3.34
CA PHE A 6 -48.92 -53.77 3.32
C PHE A 6 -48.22 -54.15 2.00
N ALA A 7 -47.27 -55.07 2.14
CA ALA A 7 -46.15 -55.32 1.25
C ALA A 7 -46.26 -56.65 0.47
N ALA A 8 -45.55 -56.67 -0.67
CA ALA A 8 -44.68 -57.71 -1.24
C ALA A 8 -45.18 -59.15 -1.54
N VAL A 9 -44.96 -59.58 -2.80
CA VAL A 9 -44.56 -60.94 -3.28
C VAL A 9 -43.95 -60.72 -4.69
N ALA A 10 -42.67 -60.88 -5.05
CA ALA A 10 -41.70 -62.00 -5.04
C ALA A 10 -41.89 -63.07 -6.15
N ALA A 11 -41.00 -63.09 -7.15
CA ALA A 11 -40.55 -64.23 -7.99
C ALA A 11 -39.85 -63.70 -9.27
N LEU A 12 -38.83 -64.27 -9.92
CA LEU A 12 -37.94 -65.42 -9.73
C LEU A 12 -36.78 -65.20 -10.72
N ALA A 13 -35.55 -65.18 -10.21
CA ALA A 13 -34.38 -65.92 -10.71
C ALA A 13 -34.21 -66.19 -12.21
N ILE A 14 -33.10 -65.71 -12.80
CA ILE A 14 -32.17 -66.56 -13.58
C ILE A 14 -30.74 -66.12 -13.28
N THR A 15 -29.97 -67.06 -12.74
CA THR A 15 -28.52 -67.03 -12.57
C THR A 15 -27.80 -67.22 -13.91
N GLY A 16 -26.80 -66.40 -14.21
CA GLY A 16 -25.87 -66.60 -15.32
C GLY A 16 -24.58 -65.84 -15.05
N CYS A 17 -23.53 -66.59 -14.72
CA CYS A 17 -22.26 -66.14 -14.17
C CYS A 17 -21.41 -65.23 -15.08
N SER A 18 -20.44 -64.58 -14.41
CA SER A 18 -19.11 -64.23 -14.91
C SER A 18 -19.02 -63.02 -15.84
N GLN A 19 -18.69 -61.84 -15.31
CA GLN A 19 -17.32 -61.45 -15.01
C GLN A 19 -17.29 -60.22 -14.10
N ASN A 20 -16.18 -60.09 -13.41
CA ASN A 20 -15.79 -58.98 -12.58
C ASN A 20 -15.66 -57.71 -13.45
N GLU A 21 -16.63 -56.80 -13.39
CA GLU A 21 -16.42 -55.39 -13.75
C GLU A 21 -16.46 -54.55 -12.46
N GLU A 22 -15.46 -54.78 -11.59
CA GLU A 22 -14.78 -53.63 -11.01
C GLU A 22 -13.94 -53.02 -12.13
N ILE A 23 -14.36 -51.86 -12.65
CA ILE A 23 -13.70 -50.90 -13.59
C ILE A 23 -14.91 -50.16 -14.21
N GLU A 24 -15.23 -48.89 -14.01
CA GLU A 24 -14.52 -47.72 -13.53
C GLU A 24 -15.48 -46.85 -12.72
N LYS A 25 -15.16 -46.58 -11.46
CA LYS A 25 -15.48 -45.27 -10.91
C LYS A 25 -14.37 -44.34 -11.39
N ALA A 26 -14.41 -43.96 -12.67
CA ALA A 26 -13.50 -42.98 -13.24
C ALA A 26 -13.48 -41.80 -12.27
N ALA A 27 -12.34 -41.59 -11.63
CA ALA A 27 -12.13 -40.53 -10.67
C ALA A 27 -12.56 -39.23 -11.35
N LYS A 28 -13.65 -38.60 -10.88
CA LYS A 28 -14.01 -37.26 -11.32
C LYS A 28 -12.78 -36.39 -11.09
N THR A 29 -12.10 -36.01 -12.16
CA THR A 29 -10.98 -35.10 -12.13
C THR A 29 -11.47 -33.80 -11.50
N ALA A 30 -11.00 -33.50 -10.29
CA ALA A 30 -11.42 -32.30 -9.58
C ALA A 30 -10.78 -31.08 -10.25
N GLU A 31 -11.61 -30.16 -10.72
CA GLU A 31 -11.20 -28.85 -11.23
C GLU A 31 -10.67 -27.99 -10.08
N ILE A 32 -9.61 -27.21 -10.34
CA ILE A 32 -8.98 -26.30 -9.38
C ILE A 32 -9.77 -24.99 -9.32
N GLY A 33 -10.37 -24.69 -8.15
CA GLY A 33 -10.99 -23.39 -7.89
C GLY A 33 -10.10 -22.44 -7.07
N PHE A 34 -10.22 -21.12 -7.27
CA PHE A 34 -9.44 -20.09 -6.57
C PHE A 34 -10.31 -19.27 -5.61
N ASN A 35 -9.77 -18.95 -4.42
CA ASN A 35 -10.31 -17.99 -3.47
C ASN A 35 -9.23 -16.97 -3.10
N SER A 36 -9.62 -15.76 -2.73
CA SER A 36 -8.68 -14.74 -2.26
C SER A 36 -9.20 -13.96 -1.05
N VAL A 37 -8.26 -13.57 -0.19
CA VAL A 37 -8.48 -12.64 0.92
C VAL A 37 -7.34 -11.61 0.90
N VAL A 38 -7.67 -10.34 1.13
CA VAL A 38 -6.69 -9.25 1.31
C VAL A 38 -6.79 -8.76 2.76
N SER A 39 -5.66 -8.46 3.41
CA SER A 39 -5.65 -7.88 4.76
C SER A 39 -6.39 -6.54 4.78
N LYS A 40 -7.46 -6.42 5.60
CA LYS A 40 -8.25 -5.19 5.71
C LYS A 40 -7.39 -4.06 6.30
N THR A 41 -7.21 -2.97 5.55
CA THR A 41 -6.74 -1.69 6.11
C THR A 41 -7.81 -0.62 5.88
N THR A 42 -8.16 0.12 6.94
CA THR A 42 -9.24 1.10 6.93
C THR A 42 -8.70 2.50 6.66
N ARG A 43 -8.83 2.94 5.41
CA ARG A 43 -8.89 4.31 4.84
C ARG A 43 -8.02 4.46 3.58
N ALA A 44 -8.55 5.30 2.69
CA ALA A 44 -8.46 5.35 1.24
C ALA A 44 -7.14 4.95 0.55
N THR A 45 -7.33 4.29 -0.60
CA THR A 45 -6.43 3.99 -1.74
C THR A 45 -5.53 2.75 -1.73
N SER A 46 -5.20 2.07 -0.62
CA SER A 46 -4.54 0.73 -0.70
C SER A 46 -5.49 -0.36 -1.21
N VAL A 47 -5.00 -1.29 -2.04
CA VAL A 47 -5.82 -2.36 -2.64
C VAL A 47 -6.40 -3.23 -1.53
N ASN A 48 -7.74 -3.30 -1.48
CA ASN A 48 -8.48 -4.22 -0.61
C ASN A 48 -9.14 -5.31 -1.48
N LEU A 49 -9.97 -6.16 -0.88
CA LEU A 49 -10.61 -7.24 -1.63
C LEU A 49 -11.50 -6.74 -2.78
N ASP A 50 -12.22 -5.62 -2.59
CA ASP A 50 -13.11 -5.09 -3.63
C ASP A 50 -12.32 -4.54 -4.82
N VAL A 51 -11.23 -3.81 -4.54
CA VAL A 51 -10.30 -3.35 -5.58
C VAL A 51 -9.61 -4.54 -6.27
N LEU A 52 -9.23 -5.58 -5.51
CA LEU A 52 -8.65 -6.79 -6.08
C LEU A 52 -9.64 -7.49 -7.02
N LYS A 53 -10.94 -7.55 -6.69
CA LYS A 53 -11.98 -8.09 -7.58
C LYS A 53 -12.05 -7.33 -8.90
N THR A 54 -11.83 -6.02 -8.89
CA THR A 54 -11.73 -5.20 -10.11
C THR A 54 -10.44 -5.46 -10.89
N ASN A 55 -9.31 -5.56 -10.19
CA ASN A 55 -7.99 -5.67 -10.84
C ASN A 55 -7.67 -7.09 -11.35
N GLY A 56 -8.19 -8.12 -10.69
CA GLY A 56 -7.74 -9.50 -10.89
C GLY A 56 -6.33 -9.75 -10.36
N PHE A 57 -5.82 -10.96 -10.59
CA PHE A 57 -4.45 -11.36 -10.26
C PHE A 57 -3.94 -12.41 -11.24
N THR A 58 -2.64 -12.63 -11.27
CA THR A 58 -1.97 -13.62 -12.12
C THR A 58 -1.46 -14.77 -11.28
N VAL A 59 -1.66 -16.02 -11.72
CA VAL A 59 -1.27 -17.25 -11.02
C VAL A 59 -0.20 -18.03 -11.79
N TYR A 60 0.75 -18.57 -11.05
CA TYR A 60 1.69 -19.60 -11.47
C TYR A 60 1.55 -20.80 -10.53
N ALA A 61 1.72 -22.01 -11.05
CA ALA A 61 1.70 -23.23 -10.26
C ALA A 61 2.75 -24.23 -10.73
N TYR A 62 3.45 -24.86 -9.79
CA TYR A 62 4.52 -25.81 -10.06
C TYR A 62 4.29 -27.13 -9.32
N ASN A 63 4.62 -28.25 -9.96
CA ASN A 63 4.59 -29.58 -9.34
C ASN A 63 5.96 -29.94 -8.79
N THR A 64 6.07 -30.14 -7.47
CA THR A 64 7.32 -30.54 -6.80
C THR A 64 7.37 -32.02 -6.48
N GLY A 65 6.49 -32.85 -7.04
CA GLY A 65 6.39 -34.26 -6.67
C GLY A 65 6.04 -34.40 -5.19
N ASN A 66 6.76 -35.21 -4.42
CA ASN A 66 6.50 -35.35 -2.99
C ASN A 66 7.18 -34.26 -2.14
N ASP A 67 8.05 -33.46 -2.75
CA ASP A 67 8.85 -32.47 -2.04
C ASP A 67 7.99 -31.30 -1.60
N ALA A 68 8.22 -30.83 -0.39
CA ALA A 68 7.59 -29.62 0.10
C ALA A 68 8.19 -28.37 -0.57
N ILE A 69 7.49 -27.25 -0.43
CA ILE A 69 8.06 -25.97 -0.86
C ILE A 69 9.37 -25.69 -0.13
N GLY A 70 10.35 -25.14 -0.86
CA GLY A 70 11.68 -24.84 -0.30
C GLY A 70 12.66 -26.00 -0.38
N THR A 71 12.21 -27.22 -0.71
CA THR A 71 13.09 -28.39 -0.91
C THR A 71 13.11 -28.87 -2.36
N GLY A 72 11.95 -28.88 -3.02
CA GLY A 72 11.81 -29.33 -4.41
C GLY A 72 11.97 -28.20 -5.43
N ALA A 73 12.57 -28.51 -6.58
CA ALA A 73 12.74 -27.55 -7.66
C ALA A 73 11.41 -27.25 -8.40
N LEU A 74 11.22 -26.00 -8.80
CA LEU A 74 10.00 -25.53 -9.50
C LEU A 74 9.99 -25.80 -11.02
N ALA A 75 10.83 -26.70 -11.54
CA ALA A 75 11.02 -26.90 -12.97
C ALA A 75 9.82 -27.50 -13.75
N LYS A 76 8.68 -27.77 -13.09
CA LYS A 76 7.49 -28.40 -13.69
C LYS A 76 6.26 -27.51 -13.53
N ASN A 77 6.09 -26.52 -14.41
CA ASN A 77 4.90 -25.66 -14.40
C ASN A 77 3.63 -26.45 -14.82
N ILE A 78 2.54 -26.24 -14.09
CA ILE A 78 1.19 -26.70 -14.46
C ILE A 78 0.33 -25.51 -14.86
N ILE A 79 0.54 -24.36 -14.21
CA ILE A 79 -0.09 -23.09 -14.53
C ILE A 79 1.03 -22.09 -14.81
N ASP A 80 0.99 -21.47 -15.97
CA ASP A 80 1.95 -20.46 -16.39
C ASP A 80 1.22 -19.16 -16.73
N LYS A 81 1.48 -18.12 -15.94
CA LYS A 81 0.96 -16.75 -16.13
C LYS A 81 -0.55 -16.69 -16.40
N GLU A 82 -1.35 -17.41 -15.62
CA GLU A 82 -2.80 -17.43 -15.81
C GLU A 82 -3.46 -16.20 -15.18
N PRO A 83 -4.19 -15.36 -15.94
CA PRO A 83 -5.00 -14.29 -15.37
C PRO A 83 -6.27 -14.85 -14.72
N ILE A 84 -6.52 -14.44 -13.48
CA ILE A 84 -7.71 -14.78 -12.71
C ILE A 84 -8.51 -13.49 -12.46
N ALA A 85 -9.78 -13.49 -12.86
CA ALA A 85 -10.69 -12.36 -12.75
C ALA A 85 -11.92 -12.71 -11.89
N TRP A 86 -12.57 -11.68 -11.35
CA TRP A 86 -13.86 -11.84 -10.65
C TRP A 86 -15.00 -11.74 -11.67
N ASN A 87 -15.87 -12.76 -11.74
CA ASN A 87 -17.03 -12.72 -12.63
C ASN A 87 -18.31 -12.24 -11.92
N SER A 88 -19.36 -12.06 -12.73
CA SER A 88 -20.71 -11.67 -12.31
C SER A 88 -21.44 -12.71 -11.45
N THR A 89 -20.89 -13.91 -11.27
CA THR A 89 -21.45 -14.97 -10.39
C THR A 89 -20.78 -15.03 -9.02
N ASP A 90 -20.07 -13.96 -8.65
CA ASP A 90 -19.31 -13.83 -7.41
C ASP A 90 -18.27 -14.93 -7.20
N LYS A 91 -17.53 -15.26 -8.26
CA LYS A 91 -16.45 -16.25 -8.24
C LYS A 91 -15.23 -15.78 -9.01
N TRP A 92 -14.07 -16.22 -8.53
CA TRP A 92 -12.82 -16.14 -9.30
C TRP A 92 -12.83 -17.17 -10.43
N HIS A 93 -12.41 -16.76 -11.62
CA HIS A 93 -12.30 -17.64 -12.76
C HIS A 93 -11.03 -17.33 -13.57
N GLY A 94 -10.43 -18.39 -14.12
CA GLY A 94 -9.41 -18.27 -15.16
C GLY A 94 -10.03 -18.25 -16.55
N SER A 95 -9.16 -18.23 -17.56
CA SER A 95 -9.49 -18.37 -18.98
C SER A 95 -9.75 -19.83 -19.38
N LYS A 96 -9.25 -20.79 -18.61
CA LYS A 96 -9.39 -22.24 -18.84
C LYS A 96 -9.48 -23.03 -17.54
N ALA A 97 -9.98 -24.25 -17.65
CA ALA A 97 -10.05 -25.20 -16.54
C ALA A 97 -8.67 -25.84 -16.29
N TYR A 98 -8.33 -26.01 -15.02
CA TYR A 98 -7.13 -26.72 -14.57
C TYR A 98 -7.54 -27.84 -13.61
N TYR A 99 -6.82 -28.95 -13.61
CA TYR A 99 -7.17 -30.13 -12.82
C TYR A 99 -6.00 -30.56 -11.94
N TRP A 100 -6.32 -31.12 -10.78
CA TRP A 100 -5.32 -31.65 -9.86
C TRP A 100 -4.59 -32.87 -10.45
N PRO A 101 -3.25 -32.95 -10.32
CA PRO A 101 -2.52 -34.18 -10.61
C PRO A 101 -2.95 -35.34 -9.68
N ASN A 102 -2.81 -36.58 -10.16
CA ASN A 102 -3.17 -37.77 -9.39
C ASN A 102 -2.36 -37.95 -8.10
N SER A 103 -1.16 -37.40 -8.05
CA SER A 103 -0.23 -37.42 -6.92
C SER A 103 0.74 -36.23 -6.98
N GLY A 104 1.41 -35.97 -5.87
CA GLY A 104 2.35 -34.87 -5.70
C GLY A 104 1.73 -33.60 -5.11
N LYS A 105 2.62 -32.68 -4.73
CA LYS A 105 2.35 -31.39 -4.13
C LYS A 105 2.49 -30.30 -5.19
N ILE A 106 1.60 -29.33 -5.11
CA ILE A 106 1.50 -28.21 -6.03
C ILE A 106 1.74 -26.91 -5.27
N GLN A 107 2.60 -26.08 -5.84
CA GLN A 107 3.06 -24.82 -5.28
C GLN A 107 2.48 -23.68 -6.09
N PHE A 108 1.54 -22.93 -5.52
CA PHE A 108 0.88 -21.82 -6.19
C PHE A 108 1.44 -20.47 -5.73
N PHE A 109 1.68 -19.59 -6.70
CA PHE A 109 2.14 -18.23 -6.48
C PHE A 109 1.27 -17.27 -7.27
N ALA A 110 0.97 -16.10 -6.69
CA ALA A 110 0.16 -15.11 -7.34
C ALA A 110 0.62 -13.69 -7.06
N TYR A 111 0.39 -12.80 -8.03
CA TYR A 111 0.57 -11.36 -7.86
C TYR A 111 -0.59 -10.57 -8.49
N SER A 112 -0.83 -9.36 -8.00
CA SER A 112 -1.72 -8.36 -8.63
C SER A 112 -0.95 -7.06 -8.81
N SER A 113 -0.59 -6.75 -10.06
CA SER A 113 0.00 -5.49 -10.51
C SER A 113 0.20 -5.56 -12.03
N LYS A 114 -0.04 -4.45 -12.74
CA LYS A 114 0.31 -4.25 -14.15
C LYS A 114 1.79 -3.94 -14.34
N ASN A 115 2.48 -3.47 -13.29
CA ASN A 115 3.91 -3.22 -13.30
C ASN A 115 4.76 -4.50 -13.18
N VAL A 116 4.13 -5.67 -13.08
CA VAL A 116 4.81 -6.97 -13.06
C VAL A 116 4.57 -7.72 -14.37
N THR A 117 5.65 -8.03 -15.09
CA THR A 117 5.60 -8.73 -16.37
C THR A 117 5.44 -10.24 -16.23
N GLY A 118 5.90 -10.83 -15.13
CA GLY A 118 5.78 -12.25 -14.86
C GLY A 118 6.62 -12.70 -13.67
N LEU A 119 6.58 -14.01 -13.40
CA LEU A 119 7.46 -14.66 -12.43
C LEU A 119 8.57 -15.41 -13.16
N THR A 120 9.77 -15.39 -12.57
CA THR A 120 10.92 -16.16 -13.05
C THR A 120 11.25 -17.24 -12.05
N ALA A 121 11.49 -18.46 -12.53
CA ALA A 121 12.05 -19.56 -11.74
C ALA A 121 13.02 -20.35 -12.63
N GLN A 122 14.25 -20.53 -12.18
CA GLN A 122 15.24 -21.40 -12.81
C GLN A 122 15.01 -22.87 -12.40
N SER A 123 15.64 -23.79 -13.13
CA SER A 123 15.45 -25.24 -12.95
C SER A 123 15.85 -25.78 -11.57
N SER A 124 16.65 -25.04 -10.81
CA SER A 124 17.06 -25.37 -9.43
C SER A 124 16.38 -24.52 -8.36
N ASP A 125 15.55 -23.54 -8.76
CA ASP A 125 14.92 -22.64 -7.81
C ASP A 125 13.82 -23.36 -7.04
N VAL A 126 13.72 -23.03 -5.75
CA VAL A 126 12.69 -23.54 -4.85
C VAL A 126 11.58 -22.50 -4.58
N TYR A 127 11.75 -21.27 -5.07
CA TYR A 127 10.76 -20.18 -5.08
C TYR A 127 10.92 -19.34 -6.35
N PRO A 128 9.83 -18.85 -6.96
CA PRO A 128 9.93 -17.91 -8.06
C PRO A 128 10.27 -16.50 -7.56
N THR A 129 10.64 -15.63 -8.48
CA THR A 129 10.95 -14.22 -8.25
C THR A 129 10.20 -13.29 -9.19
N ILE A 130 9.84 -12.10 -8.72
CA ILE A 130 9.62 -10.93 -9.56
C ILE A 130 10.98 -10.23 -9.70
N VAL A 131 11.59 -10.33 -10.87
CA VAL A 131 12.92 -9.77 -11.13
C VAL A 131 12.81 -8.29 -11.46
N ASP A 132 13.74 -7.49 -10.91
CA ASP A 132 13.93 -6.07 -11.27
C ASP A 132 12.63 -5.24 -11.25
N TYR A 133 11.78 -5.45 -10.23
CA TYR A 133 10.62 -4.61 -10.03
C TYR A 133 11.07 -3.18 -9.75
N GLU A 134 10.63 -2.26 -10.60
CA GLU A 134 10.95 -0.84 -10.51
C GLU A 134 9.70 -0.04 -10.15
N VAL A 135 9.81 0.77 -9.09
CA VAL A 135 8.75 1.70 -8.68
C VAL A 135 8.88 2.98 -9.52
N PRO A 136 7.85 3.34 -10.32
CA PRO A 136 7.88 4.56 -11.13
C PRO A 136 8.01 5.83 -10.28
N ALA A 137 8.81 6.80 -10.74
CA ALA A 137 8.96 8.10 -10.07
C ALA A 137 7.64 8.90 -9.97
N ASP A 138 6.82 8.79 -11.01
CA ASP A 138 5.49 9.40 -11.10
C ASP A 138 4.48 8.59 -10.29
N ALA A 139 3.96 9.18 -9.21
CA ALA A 139 3.00 8.55 -8.30
C ALA A 139 1.70 8.11 -9.00
N THR A 140 1.33 8.70 -10.15
CA THR A 140 0.15 8.27 -10.91
C THR A 140 0.34 6.92 -11.63
N LYS A 141 1.60 6.50 -11.80
CA LYS A 141 1.99 5.22 -12.42
C LYS A 141 2.37 4.16 -11.38
N GLN A 142 2.45 4.54 -10.11
CA GLN A 142 2.69 3.60 -9.03
C GLN A 142 1.45 2.73 -8.80
N GLU A 143 1.69 1.50 -8.40
CA GLU A 143 0.65 0.55 -8.06
C GLU A 143 0.94 -0.07 -6.70
N ASP A 144 -0.10 -0.51 -6.02
CA ASP A 144 0.01 -1.33 -4.82
C ASP A 144 0.18 -2.80 -5.22
N LEU A 145 1.44 -3.25 -5.31
CA LEU A 145 1.77 -4.63 -5.64
C LEU A 145 1.29 -5.57 -4.52
N LEU A 146 0.39 -6.48 -4.86
CA LEU A 146 0.01 -7.59 -3.99
C LEU A 146 0.70 -8.88 -4.40
N VAL A 147 1.08 -9.69 -3.41
CA VAL A 147 1.71 -11.01 -3.60
C VAL A 147 1.05 -12.05 -2.68
N ALA A 148 0.96 -13.30 -3.14
CA ALA A 148 0.43 -14.42 -2.37
C ALA A 148 1.12 -15.74 -2.75
N LYS A 149 1.12 -16.69 -1.82
CA LYS A 149 1.50 -18.09 -2.08
C LYS A 149 0.54 -19.05 -1.37
N ALA A 150 0.27 -20.19 -1.98
CA ALA A 150 -0.53 -21.28 -1.43
C ALA A 150 0.15 -22.59 -1.84
N ASN A 151 0.80 -23.23 -0.87
CA ASN A 151 1.83 -24.22 -1.13
C ASN A 151 1.50 -25.57 -0.50
N ASP A 152 2.18 -26.61 -0.96
CA ASP A 152 2.04 -27.99 -0.52
C ASP A 152 0.62 -28.55 -0.66
N LEU A 153 -0.14 -28.02 -1.62
CA LEU A 153 -1.51 -28.45 -1.89
C LEU A 153 -1.52 -29.71 -2.77
N THR A 154 -2.56 -30.52 -2.63
CA THR A 154 -2.75 -31.78 -3.35
C THR A 154 -4.18 -31.91 -3.86
N LYS A 155 -4.49 -33.01 -4.56
CA LYS A 155 -5.85 -33.28 -5.06
C LYS A 155 -6.94 -33.36 -3.97
N THR A 156 -6.58 -33.52 -2.70
CA THR A 156 -7.56 -33.51 -1.60
C THR A 156 -8.00 -32.10 -1.23
N ASP A 157 -7.25 -31.07 -1.67
CA ASP A 157 -7.60 -29.67 -1.48
C ASP A 157 -8.61 -29.24 -2.54
N ALA A 158 -9.85 -28.99 -2.12
CA ALA A 158 -10.93 -28.66 -3.06
C ALA A 158 -10.72 -27.30 -3.76
N LYS A 159 -9.96 -26.37 -3.15
CA LYS A 159 -9.73 -25.01 -3.64
C LYS A 159 -8.36 -24.48 -3.21
N VAL A 160 -7.78 -23.63 -4.05
CA VAL A 160 -6.58 -22.83 -3.73
C VAL A 160 -7.04 -21.54 -3.06
N ASN A 161 -6.64 -21.33 -1.80
CA ASN A 161 -6.98 -20.12 -1.06
C ASN A 161 -5.76 -19.20 -0.91
N PHE A 162 -5.74 -18.10 -1.66
CA PHE A 162 -4.70 -17.08 -1.54
C PHE A 162 -5.00 -16.06 -0.44
N ILE A 163 -4.00 -15.74 0.36
CA ILE A 163 -4.01 -14.58 1.24
C ILE A 163 -2.99 -13.59 0.68
N PHE A 164 -3.48 -12.51 0.08
CA PHE A 164 -2.65 -11.48 -0.51
C PHE A 164 -2.12 -10.52 0.55
N SER A 165 -0.82 -10.21 0.42
CA SER A 165 -0.11 -9.23 1.23
C SER A 165 0.38 -8.08 0.35
N HIS A 166 0.38 -6.87 0.91
CA HIS A 166 1.01 -5.71 0.29
C HIS A 166 2.52 -5.88 0.27
N ALA A 167 3.12 -5.84 -0.92
CA ALA A 167 4.56 -6.00 -1.09
C ALA A 167 5.33 -4.70 -0.85
N LEU A 168 4.71 -3.53 -0.97
CA LEU A 168 5.38 -2.24 -0.89
C LEU A 168 5.17 -1.55 0.47
N THR A 169 5.87 -0.43 0.68
CA THR A 169 5.67 0.49 1.81
C THR A 169 4.85 1.68 1.32
N GLN A 170 3.76 2.00 2.00
CA GLN A 170 3.02 3.23 1.75
C GLN A 170 3.65 4.36 2.56
N VAL A 171 4.11 5.42 1.90
CA VAL A 171 4.68 6.61 2.56
C VAL A 171 3.70 7.77 2.47
N ASN A 172 3.44 8.42 3.60
CA ASN A 172 2.49 9.51 3.73
C ASN A 172 3.11 10.69 4.47
N PHE A 173 2.49 11.85 4.34
CA PHE A 173 2.92 13.05 5.03
C PHE A 173 1.81 13.68 5.88
N SER A 174 2.28 14.40 6.88
CA SER A 174 1.49 15.33 7.68
C SER A 174 2.36 16.55 7.97
N ILE A 175 1.75 17.68 8.25
CA ILE A 175 2.42 18.94 8.50
C ILE A 175 1.93 19.53 9.81
N LYS A 176 2.82 20.25 10.48
CA LYS A 176 2.50 21.11 11.63
C LYS A 176 3.41 22.32 11.62
N SER A 177 2.98 23.40 12.27
CA SER A 177 3.92 24.45 12.63
C SER A 177 4.85 23.95 13.76
N LYS A 178 6.09 24.42 13.78
CA LYS A 178 7.03 24.25 14.91
C LYS A 178 6.84 25.35 15.95
N VAL A 179 6.26 26.49 15.55
CA VAL A 179 6.14 27.71 16.35
C VAL A 179 4.68 28.14 16.49
N ASN A 180 4.38 28.85 17.58
CA ASN A 180 3.08 29.46 17.82
C ASN A 180 3.14 30.94 17.44
N ASP A 181 3.03 31.24 16.14
CA ASP A 181 3.18 32.58 15.59
C ASP A 181 1.88 33.14 14.97
N GLY A 182 0.82 32.33 14.92
CA GLY A 182 -0.45 32.71 14.31
C GLY A 182 -0.41 32.91 12.80
N LEU A 183 0.70 32.53 12.13
CA LEU A 183 0.83 32.59 10.67
C LEU A 183 0.19 31.37 10.00
N THR A 184 0.11 31.37 8.68
CA THR A 184 -0.34 30.20 7.90
C THR A 184 0.81 29.63 7.10
N TYR A 185 1.01 28.31 7.18
CA TYR A 185 2.04 27.59 6.45
C TYR A 185 1.41 26.75 5.35
N GLU A 186 1.77 26.99 4.09
CA GLU A 186 1.27 26.23 2.93
C GLU A 186 2.40 25.44 2.28
N VAL A 187 2.27 24.11 2.29
CA VAL A 187 3.17 23.23 1.53
C VAL A 187 2.79 23.22 0.06
N THR A 188 3.79 23.44 -0.80
CA THR A 188 3.63 23.50 -2.26
C THR A 188 4.30 22.33 -2.98
N ASP A 189 5.28 21.68 -2.35
CA ASP A 189 5.94 20.50 -2.90
C ASP A 189 6.56 19.65 -1.79
N ILE A 190 6.51 18.33 -1.94
CA ILE A 190 7.26 17.38 -1.13
C ILE A 190 7.87 16.36 -2.09
N SER A 191 9.15 16.07 -1.94
CA SER A 191 9.81 14.98 -2.66
C SER A 191 10.74 14.17 -1.75
N ILE A 192 10.94 12.90 -2.12
CA ILE A 192 11.92 12.00 -1.48
C ILE A 192 12.99 11.65 -2.52
N SER A 193 14.25 11.67 -2.12
CA SER A 193 15.38 11.26 -2.98
C SER A 193 16.36 10.40 -2.21
N GLU A 194 17.36 9.85 -2.92
CA GLU A 194 18.41 9.00 -2.35
C GLU A 194 17.86 7.72 -1.69
N VAL A 195 16.78 7.18 -2.26
CA VAL A 195 16.17 5.90 -1.88
C VAL A 195 16.17 4.96 -3.09
N GLY A 196 16.32 3.65 -2.83
CA GLY A 196 16.31 2.65 -3.87
C GLY A 196 14.93 2.48 -4.52
N ASN A 197 14.92 2.30 -5.83
CA ASN A 197 13.71 2.24 -6.66
C ASN A 197 13.54 0.91 -7.39
N LYS A 198 14.58 0.07 -7.42
CA LYS A 198 14.55 -1.22 -8.11
C LYS A 198 15.08 -2.35 -7.23
N ALA A 199 14.34 -3.44 -7.15
CA ALA A 199 14.69 -4.63 -6.38
C ALA A 199 14.04 -5.90 -6.96
N THR A 200 14.53 -7.06 -6.52
CA THR A 200 13.92 -8.36 -6.83
C THR A 200 13.13 -8.87 -5.62
N TYR A 201 11.90 -9.33 -5.84
CA TYR A 201 11.08 -9.98 -4.82
C TYR A 201 11.12 -11.49 -4.98
N ASN A 202 11.61 -12.21 -3.98
CA ASN A 202 11.59 -13.68 -3.91
C ASN A 202 10.46 -14.15 -2.98
N TYR A 203 9.64 -15.10 -3.42
CA TYR A 203 8.50 -15.59 -2.62
C TYR A 203 8.89 -16.39 -1.36
N GLY A 204 10.15 -16.80 -1.24
CA GLY A 204 10.74 -17.43 -0.07
C GLY A 204 11.32 -16.43 0.92
N THR A 205 12.10 -15.45 0.44
CA THR A 205 12.92 -14.57 1.28
C THR A 205 12.47 -13.10 1.33
N GLY A 206 11.53 -12.68 0.47
CA GLY A 206 11.07 -11.30 0.37
C GLY A 206 11.91 -10.45 -0.59
N TRP A 207 11.93 -9.14 -0.36
CA TRP A 207 12.70 -8.19 -1.17
C TRP A 207 14.20 -8.31 -0.95
N SER A 208 14.97 -8.25 -2.03
CA SER A 208 16.39 -7.91 -1.98
C SER A 208 16.58 -6.45 -1.55
N GLU A 209 17.78 -6.09 -1.08
CA GLU A 209 18.09 -4.67 -0.85
C GLU A 209 17.96 -3.90 -2.18
N PRO A 210 17.21 -2.79 -2.21
CA PRO A 210 17.05 -2.02 -3.43
C PRO A 210 18.33 -1.31 -3.89
N THR A 211 18.45 -1.16 -5.19
CA THR A 211 19.47 -0.33 -5.82
C THR A 211 18.91 1.05 -6.12
N ALA A 212 19.71 2.09 -5.89
CA ALA A 212 19.34 3.47 -6.18
C ALA A 212 19.58 3.79 -7.66
N THR A 213 18.51 4.08 -8.40
CA THR A 213 18.57 4.51 -9.81
C THR A 213 17.61 5.65 -10.16
N THR A 214 16.79 6.15 -9.23
CA THR A 214 15.89 7.31 -9.44
C THR A 214 16.39 8.56 -8.72
N SER A 215 16.26 9.74 -9.36
CA SER A 215 16.68 11.02 -8.79
C SER A 215 15.74 11.55 -7.70
N SER A 216 14.41 11.39 -7.84
CA SER A 216 13.44 11.72 -6.80
C SER A 216 12.03 11.15 -7.06
N TYR A 217 11.25 11.00 -5.99
CA TYR A 217 9.82 10.73 -5.96
C TYR A 217 9.07 11.96 -5.48
N THR A 218 8.11 12.47 -6.25
CA THR A 218 7.26 13.59 -5.82
C THR A 218 6.01 13.06 -5.13
N TYR A 219 5.73 13.58 -3.93
CA TYR A 219 4.52 13.24 -3.21
C TYR A 219 3.33 13.99 -3.82
N PRO A 220 2.25 13.28 -4.21
CA PRO A 220 1.11 13.87 -4.91
C PRO A 220 0.19 14.68 -3.96
N ILE A 221 0.58 15.88 -3.53
CA ILE A 221 -0.25 16.73 -2.67
C ILE A 221 -1.56 17.20 -3.37
N SER A 222 -2.55 17.65 -2.58
CA SER A 222 -3.79 18.20 -3.12
C SER A 222 -3.52 19.42 -4.02
N LYS A 223 -4.30 19.55 -5.09
CA LYS A 223 -4.28 20.77 -5.93
C LYS A 223 -4.99 21.95 -5.26
N THR A 224 -5.81 21.68 -4.24
CA THR A 224 -6.49 22.70 -3.45
C THR A 224 -5.54 23.22 -2.38
N ALA A 225 -5.10 24.46 -2.50
CA ALA A 225 -4.09 25.05 -1.61
C ALA A 225 -4.44 24.95 -0.12
N THR A 226 -5.70 25.19 0.25
CA THR A 226 -6.17 25.12 1.64
C THR A 226 -6.02 23.74 2.26
N ASP A 227 -6.02 22.66 1.47
CA ASP A 227 -5.79 21.30 1.97
C ASP A 227 -4.34 21.09 2.41
N ASN A 228 -3.41 21.90 1.89
CA ASN A 228 -1.98 21.84 2.21
C ASN A 228 -1.55 22.89 3.24
N GLN A 229 -2.51 23.57 3.88
CA GLN A 229 -2.26 24.63 4.86
C GLN A 229 -2.43 24.18 6.31
N VAL A 230 -1.54 24.62 7.20
CA VAL A 230 -1.67 24.49 8.66
C VAL A 230 -1.43 25.84 9.34
N ALA A 231 -2.17 26.10 10.41
CA ALA A 231 -1.97 27.29 11.23
C ALA A 231 -0.66 27.21 12.03
N GLY A 232 -0.14 28.37 12.39
CA GLY A 232 1.00 28.62 13.27
C GLY A 232 0.69 28.26 14.72
N ASP A 233 0.33 26.99 14.93
CA ASP A 233 0.04 26.35 16.21
C ASP A 233 0.73 24.99 16.22
N ALA A 234 1.69 24.83 17.14
CA ALA A 234 2.53 23.65 17.27
C ALA A 234 1.78 22.40 17.73
N SER A 235 0.56 22.54 18.23
CA SER A 235 -0.30 21.43 18.66
C SER A 235 -1.12 20.83 17.51
N THR A 236 -1.39 21.61 16.47
CA THR A 236 -2.22 21.19 15.34
C THR A 236 -1.41 20.41 14.31
N VAL A 237 -1.77 19.14 14.10
CA VAL A 237 -1.21 18.30 13.03
C VAL A 237 -2.24 18.12 11.93
N LYS A 238 -1.86 18.46 10.71
CA LYS A 238 -2.67 18.23 9.52
C LYS A 238 -2.14 17.07 8.71
N ILE A 239 -3.00 16.09 8.42
CA ILE A 239 -2.68 15.02 7.48
C ILE A 239 -2.78 15.56 6.07
N LEU A 240 -1.77 15.31 5.23
CA LEU A 240 -1.84 15.62 3.81
C LEU A 240 -2.44 14.44 3.07
N ASP A 241 -3.74 14.55 2.81
CA ASP A 241 -4.46 13.58 1.99
C ASP A 241 -4.06 13.74 0.52
N THR A 242 -4.08 12.63 -0.21
CA THR A 242 -3.72 12.57 -1.62
C THR A 242 -4.67 11.66 -2.38
N SER A 243 -4.92 12.00 -3.64
CA SER A 243 -5.64 11.15 -4.58
C SER A 243 -4.83 9.93 -5.04
N ASN A 244 -3.49 9.99 -4.98
CA ASN A 244 -2.61 8.92 -5.44
C ASN A 244 -1.72 8.43 -4.30
N LEU A 245 -1.56 7.12 -4.19
CA LEU A 245 -0.65 6.55 -3.20
C LEU A 245 0.80 6.77 -3.60
N MET A 246 1.66 6.96 -2.61
CA MET A 246 3.10 6.80 -2.79
C MET A 246 3.52 5.43 -2.22
N MET A 247 3.67 4.46 -3.11
CA MET A 247 4.06 3.08 -2.82
C MET A 247 5.53 2.88 -3.20
N LEU A 248 6.41 2.78 -2.20
CA LEU A 248 7.86 2.68 -2.37
C LEU A 248 8.39 1.32 -1.92
N LEU A 249 9.58 0.94 -2.40
CA LEU A 249 10.22 -0.32 -2.02
C LEU A 249 10.55 -0.35 -0.52
N PRO A 250 10.24 -1.46 0.19
CA PRO A 250 10.81 -1.73 1.51
C PRO A 250 12.34 -1.76 1.44
N GLN A 251 13.01 -1.07 2.36
CA GLN A 251 14.47 -0.91 2.36
C GLN A 251 14.99 -0.38 3.70
N THR A 252 16.29 -0.48 3.90
CA THR A 252 16.98 0.26 4.98
C THR A 252 17.47 1.59 4.43
N LEU A 253 17.04 2.70 5.04
CA LEU A 253 17.37 4.04 4.56
C LEU A 253 18.83 4.39 4.89
N SER A 254 19.60 4.71 3.85
CA SER A 254 20.95 5.24 4.00
C SER A 254 20.95 6.62 4.66
N ASN A 255 22.09 7.06 5.21
CA ASN A 255 22.26 8.41 5.74
C ASN A 255 22.16 9.53 4.69
N LYS A 256 21.93 9.19 3.41
CA LYS A 256 21.70 10.14 2.32
C LYS A 256 20.22 10.32 2.00
N ALA A 257 19.36 9.37 2.41
CA ALA A 257 17.93 9.41 2.17
C ALA A 257 17.34 10.71 2.73
N LYS A 258 16.66 11.48 1.88
CA LYS A 258 16.21 12.83 2.23
C LYS A 258 14.82 13.16 1.69
N ILE A 259 14.10 13.94 2.48
CA ILE A 259 12.89 14.66 2.07
C ILE A 259 13.29 16.10 1.74
N LEU A 260 12.79 16.63 0.61
CA LEU A 260 12.77 18.06 0.34
C LEU A 260 11.32 18.54 0.46
N VAL A 261 11.09 19.57 1.27
CA VAL A 261 9.78 20.23 1.37
C VAL A 261 9.89 21.69 0.94
N LYS A 262 8.99 22.13 0.07
CA LYS A 262 8.82 23.55 -0.29
C LYS A 262 7.51 24.07 0.29
N TYR A 263 7.58 25.23 0.91
CA TYR A 263 6.43 25.87 1.55
C TYR A 263 6.60 27.38 1.62
N LYS A 264 5.48 28.10 1.72
CA LYS A 264 5.43 29.54 2.00
C LYS A 264 4.75 29.79 3.35
N VAL A 265 5.09 30.91 3.96
CA VAL A 265 4.46 31.38 5.20
C VAL A 265 3.71 32.67 4.89
N MET A 266 2.45 32.71 5.29
CA MET A 266 1.51 33.79 4.97
C MET A 266 0.98 34.44 6.25
N ASP A 267 0.69 35.74 6.18
CA ASP A 267 0.01 36.47 7.24
C ASP A 267 -1.52 36.21 7.22
N LYS A 268 -2.24 36.91 8.09
CA LYS A 268 -3.71 36.83 8.19
C LYS A 268 -4.46 37.34 6.94
N ASN A 269 -3.80 38.13 6.09
CA ASN A 269 -4.38 38.66 4.86
C ASN A 269 -4.12 37.72 3.67
N GLY A 270 -3.30 36.68 3.86
CA GLY A 270 -2.88 35.74 2.82
C GLY A 270 -1.62 36.17 2.08
N ASP A 271 -0.96 37.25 2.51
CA ASP A 271 0.26 37.73 1.88
C ASP A 271 1.45 36.89 2.31
N THR A 272 2.31 36.51 1.36
CA THR A 272 3.53 35.75 1.68
C THR A 272 4.52 36.65 2.38
N VAL A 273 4.80 36.35 3.65
CA VAL A 273 5.74 37.08 4.51
C VAL A 273 7.11 36.42 4.62
N TYR A 274 7.17 35.09 4.42
CA TYR A 274 8.44 34.36 4.32
C TYR A 274 8.39 33.32 3.18
N GLY A 275 9.32 33.43 2.23
CA GLY A 275 9.32 32.68 0.98
C GLY A 275 10.59 31.88 0.66
N ASP A 276 11.64 31.93 1.48
CA ASP A 276 12.91 31.27 1.16
C ASP A 276 12.77 29.75 0.97
N ALA A 277 11.94 29.13 1.80
CA ALA A 277 11.63 27.70 1.68
C ALA A 277 10.78 27.38 0.45
N LEU A 278 10.09 28.35 -0.15
CA LEU A 278 9.32 28.17 -1.37
C LEU A 278 10.25 27.97 -2.58
N THR A 279 11.36 28.72 -2.62
CA THR A 279 12.32 28.69 -3.74
C THR A 279 13.35 27.58 -3.58
N THR A 280 14.03 27.55 -2.42
CA THR A 280 15.16 26.64 -2.16
C THR A 280 14.73 25.28 -1.62
N GLY A 281 13.57 25.22 -0.94
CA GLY A 281 13.15 24.05 -0.17
C GLY A 281 13.96 23.85 1.11
N LYS A 282 13.47 22.97 1.97
CA LYS A 282 14.17 22.51 3.18
C LYS A 282 14.41 21.02 3.10
N GLU A 283 15.68 20.63 3.16
CA GLU A 283 16.09 19.23 3.19
C GLU A 283 16.03 18.67 4.62
N ILE A 284 15.53 17.45 4.73
CA ILE A 284 15.41 16.69 5.98
C ILE A 284 15.98 15.30 5.70
N VAL A 285 17.09 14.96 6.35
CA VAL A 285 17.64 13.60 6.30
C VAL A 285 16.73 12.66 7.09
N ILE A 286 16.34 11.55 6.47
CA ILE A 286 15.40 10.56 7.04
C ILE A 286 16.00 9.18 7.26
N GLY A 287 17.23 8.96 6.81
CA GLY A 287 17.94 7.72 7.06
C GLY A 287 19.18 7.94 7.90
N ASP A 288 19.58 6.87 8.57
CA ASP A 288 20.73 6.78 9.46
C ASP A 288 21.49 5.45 9.26
N GLY A 289 21.14 4.68 8.23
CA GLY A 289 21.63 3.32 8.00
C GLY A 289 20.93 2.24 8.83
N THR A 290 19.96 2.61 9.69
CA THR A 290 19.22 1.65 10.53
C THR A 290 17.70 1.77 10.39
N THR A 291 17.20 2.94 10.00
CA THR A 291 15.79 3.23 9.78
C THR A 291 15.25 2.39 8.62
N LYS A 292 14.11 1.72 8.82
CA LYS A 292 13.55 0.79 7.84
C LYS A 292 12.17 1.19 7.35
N TRP A 293 11.98 1.04 6.04
CA TRP A 293 10.69 0.88 5.42
C TRP A 293 10.37 -0.60 5.29
N GLY A 294 9.30 -1.04 5.95
CA GLY A 294 8.91 -2.45 6.00
C GLY A 294 7.82 -2.81 5.00
N MET A 295 7.89 -4.03 4.47
CA MET A 295 6.85 -4.61 3.60
C MET A 295 5.47 -4.53 4.24
N GLY A 296 4.49 -4.03 3.48
CA GLY A 296 3.10 -3.91 3.91
C GLY A 296 2.87 -2.94 5.07
N LYS A 297 3.80 -2.01 5.30
CA LYS A 297 3.68 -0.97 6.34
C LYS A 297 3.26 0.37 5.74
N LYS A 298 2.60 1.16 6.57
CA LYS A 298 2.32 2.58 6.32
C LYS A 298 3.26 3.40 7.19
N VAL A 299 4.05 4.27 6.57
CA VAL A 299 4.93 5.23 7.24
C VAL A 299 4.33 6.62 7.05
N ARG A 300 4.34 7.44 8.10
CA ARG A 300 3.93 8.84 8.04
C ARG A 300 5.02 9.72 8.60
N TYR A 301 5.52 10.65 7.79
CA TYR A 301 6.41 11.72 8.24
C TYR A 301 5.57 12.93 8.66
N THR A 302 5.81 13.46 9.86
CA THR A 302 5.22 14.72 10.31
C THR A 302 6.25 15.83 10.16
N LEU A 303 6.09 16.68 9.15
CA LEU A 303 6.98 17.79 8.85
C LEU A 303 6.66 18.97 9.77
N ALA A 304 7.63 19.39 10.59
CA ALA A 304 7.52 20.55 11.46
C ALA A 304 8.08 21.80 10.75
N LEU A 305 7.18 22.64 10.23
CA LEU A 305 7.49 23.83 9.44
C LEU A 305 7.86 25.01 10.35
N THR A 306 8.76 25.88 9.90
CA THR A 306 9.24 27.04 10.68
C THR A 306 9.40 28.26 9.77
N ASN A 307 9.22 29.47 10.30
CA ASN A 307 9.48 30.70 9.55
C ASN A 307 10.98 31.07 9.53
N ASN A 308 11.81 30.50 10.42
CA ASN A 308 13.22 30.86 10.66
C ASN A 308 13.45 32.38 10.86
N ALA A 309 12.40 33.11 11.19
CA ALA A 309 12.45 34.54 11.42
C ALA A 309 13.02 34.84 12.81
N THR A 310 13.69 35.97 12.92
CA THR A 310 14.11 36.50 14.23
C THR A 310 12.89 37.01 14.97
N SER A 311 12.69 36.59 16.23
CA SER A 311 11.60 37.08 17.06
C SER A 311 11.75 38.57 17.36
N ILE A 312 10.67 39.33 17.22
CA ILE A 312 10.62 40.72 17.71
C ILE A 312 10.62 40.66 19.24
N GLY A 313 11.60 41.32 19.86
CA GLY A 313 11.63 41.57 21.30
C GLY A 313 10.90 42.87 21.63
N TRP A 314 10.26 42.92 22.79
CA TRP A 314 9.63 44.12 23.33
C TRP A 314 10.40 44.54 24.58
N GLU A 315 10.89 45.77 24.60
CA GLU A 315 11.56 46.35 25.75
C GLU A 315 11.00 47.76 25.96
N VAL A 316 10.42 48.00 27.14
CA VAL A 316 9.96 49.33 27.57
C VAL A 316 10.66 49.63 28.88
N THR A 317 11.70 50.46 28.81
CA THR A 317 12.54 50.82 29.97
C THR A 317 12.19 52.18 30.57
N SER A 318 11.40 52.98 29.86
CA SER A 318 10.87 54.26 30.34
C SER A 318 9.58 54.64 29.63
N VAL A 319 8.80 55.50 30.27
CA VAL A 319 7.67 56.22 29.68
C VAL A 319 8.01 57.70 29.77
N ASP A 320 7.85 58.44 28.67
CA ASP A 320 8.05 59.89 28.70
C ASP A 320 7.05 60.52 29.68
N GLU A 321 7.53 61.42 30.55
CA GLU A 321 6.64 62.21 31.39
C GLU A 321 5.81 63.13 30.50
N TRP A 322 4.51 63.19 30.74
CA TRP A 322 3.68 64.22 30.16
C TRP A 322 4.28 65.58 30.59
N THR A 323 4.65 66.43 29.63
CA THR A 323 5.12 67.78 29.92
C THR A 323 4.13 68.47 30.86
N LYS A 324 4.54 68.80 32.07
CA LYS A 324 3.71 69.38 33.15
C LYS A 324 3.07 70.74 32.83
N ASP A 325 3.20 71.23 31.60
CA ASP A 325 2.90 72.63 31.29
C ASP A 325 1.70 72.85 30.34
N ASN A 326 0.86 71.86 30.04
CA ASN A 326 -0.43 72.12 29.36
C ASN A 326 -1.51 71.07 29.72
N GLU A 327 -1.98 71.04 30.97
CA GLU A 327 -3.37 70.65 31.19
C GLU A 327 -4.25 71.79 30.64
N GLU A 328 -4.70 71.69 29.39
CA GLU A 328 -5.79 72.53 28.89
C GLU A 328 -7.10 72.04 29.51
N ASP A 329 -7.49 72.59 30.66
CA ASP A 329 -8.86 72.48 31.15
C ASP A 329 -9.78 73.30 30.23
N LYS A 330 -10.43 72.62 29.28
CA LYS A 330 -11.52 73.21 28.49
C LYS A 330 -12.82 73.03 29.25
N GLY A 331 -13.00 73.84 30.29
CA GLY A 331 -14.27 73.93 31.00
C GLY A 331 -15.42 74.16 30.02
N VAL A 332 -16.37 73.21 29.99
CA VAL A 332 -17.63 73.35 29.26
C VAL A 332 -18.70 73.64 30.30
N GLU A 333 -19.19 74.87 30.33
CA GLU A 333 -20.36 75.22 31.15
C GLU A 333 -21.64 74.69 30.48
N THR A 334 -22.48 74.01 31.25
CA THR A 334 -23.86 73.70 30.84
C THR A 334 -24.67 74.99 30.79
N PRO A 335 -25.41 75.28 29.70
CA PRO A 335 -26.24 76.48 29.60
C PRO A 335 -27.25 76.55 30.75
N ALA A 336 -27.37 77.74 31.37
CA ALA A 336 -28.45 78.03 32.30
C ALA A 336 -29.80 78.08 31.56
N GLU A 337 -30.86 77.57 32.20
CA GLU A 337 -32.26 77.52 31.71
C GLU A 337 -32.76 78.86 31.13
#